data_AF-A0A9E2L863-F1
#
_entry.id   AF-A0A9E2L863-F1
#
_cell.length_a   1.000
_cell.length_b   1.000
_cell.length_c   1.000
_cell.angle_alpha   90.00
_cell.angle_beta   90.00
_cell.angle_gamma   90.00
#
_symmetry.space_group_name_H-M   'P 1'
#
loop_
_entity.id
_entity.type
_entity.pdbx_description
1 polymer ?
#
loop_
_entity_poly.entity_id
_entity_poly.type
_entity_poly.pdbx_seq_one_letter_code
_entity_poly.pdbx_strand_id
1 'polypeptide(L)' 'MKTEYEKCLAGEPFIGGKDPKIVEMILRIRRLLAQFNATDYADTERKQALLREMFGSMGKGVHVDIDFHCE' A
#
# COMPACT_ATOMS: atom_id res chain seq x y z
N MET A 1 25.83 7.69 -7.38
CA MET A 1 25.09 8.34 -6.29
C MET A 1 23.84 7.51 -6.04
N LYS A 2 23.48 7.24 -4.78
CA LYS A 2 22.28 6.46 -4.47
C LYS A 2 21.01 7.23 -4.86
N THR A 3 20.02 6.55 -5.41
CA THR A 3 18.66 7.10 -5.60
C THR A 3 17.97 7.30 -4.24
N GLU A 4 16.85 8.04 -4.19
CA GLU A 4 16.13 8.16 -2.90
C GLU A 4 15.48 6.84 -2.51
N TYR A 5 15.10 6.00 -3.48
CA TYR A 5 14.68 4.63 -3.23
C TYR A 5 15.76 3.77 -2.57
N GLU A 6 17.01 3.86 -3.05
CA GLU A 6 18.12 3.13 -2.44
C GLU A 6 18.46 3.63 -1.03
N LYS A 7 18.35 4.95 -0.78
CA LYS A 7 18.48 5.52 0.56
C LYS A 7 17.38 5.03 1.50
N CYS A 8 16.14 5.02 1.03
CA CYS A 8 14.98 4.49 1.76
C CYS A 8 15.21 3.04 2.20
N LEU A 9 15.64 2.17 1.28
CA LEU A 9 15.93 0.76 1.59
C LEU A 9 17.14 0.58 2.52
N ALA A 10 18.10 1.50 2.49
CA ALA A 10 19.26 1.50 3.37
C ALA A 10 18.99 2.11 4.77
N GLY A 11 17.78 2.62 5.02
CA GLY A 11 17.46 3.34 6.27
C GLY A 11 18.15 4.71 6.38
N GLU A 12 18.63 5.26 5.26
CA GLU A 12 19.25 6.59 5.19
C GLU A 12 18.17 7.66 5.00
N PRO A 13 18.41 8.93 5.42
CA PRO A 13 17.50 10.03 5.12
C PRO A 13 17.26 10.17 3.61
N PHE A 14 15.99 10.20 3.23
CA PHE A 14 15.55 10.27 1.83
C PHE A 14 14.36 11.22 1.67
N ILE A 15 14.13 11.68 0.45
CA ILE A 15 12.98 12.51 0.07
C ILE A 15 12.13 11.72 -0.93
N GLY A 16 11.13 10.99 -0.42
CA GLY A 16 10.30 10.09 -1.26
C GLY A 16 9.68 10.76 -2.48
N GLY A 17 9.18 11.99 -2.34
CA GLY A 17 8.58 12.75 -3.44
C GLY A 17 9.55 13.18 -4.56
N LYS A 18 10.86 12.94 -4.41
CA LYS A 18 11.88 13.23 -5.43
C LYS A 18 12.31 12.00 -6.23
N ASP A 19 11.77 10.82 -5.92
CA ASP A 19 12.09 9.59 -6.64
C ASP A 19 10.84 9.03 -7.33
N PRO A 20 10.87 8.90 -8.67
CA PRO A 20 9.70 8.49 -9.43
C PRO A 20 9.22 7.07 -9.05
N LYS A 21 10.11 6.18 -8.62
CA LYS A 21 9.74 4.83 -8.19
C LYS A 21 8.96 4.86 -6.88
N ILE A 22 9.38 5.69 -5.92
CA ILE A 22 8.61 5.88 -4.67
C ILE A 22 7.23 6.47 -4.97
N VAL A 23 7.19 7.52 -5.80
CA VAL A 23 5.92 8.17 -6.17
C VAL A 23 4.97 7.19 -6.87
N GLU A 24 5.46 6.37 -7.79
CA GLU A 24 4.65 5.36 -8.48
C GLU A 24 4.06 4.31 -7.51
N MET A 25 4.87 3.83 -6.57
CA MET A 25 4.41 2.89 -5.53
C MET A 25 3.31 3.51 -4.67
N ILE A 26 3.51 4.75 -4.20
CA ILE A 26 2.51 5.48 -3.40
C ILE A 26 1.21 5.63 -4.20
N LEU A 27 1.28 6.07 -5.46
CA LEU A 27 0.09 6.22 -6.31
C LEU A 27 -0.67 4.90 -6.48
N ARG A 28 0.04 3.79 -6.68
CA ARG A 28 -0.58 2.46 -6.77
C ARG A 28 -1.30 2.10 -5.46
N ILE A 29 -0.64 2.25 -4.31
CA ILE A 29 -1.23 1.92 -3.00
C ILE A 29 -2.43 2.81 -2.68
N ARG A 30 -2.35 4.13 -2.94
CA ARG A 30 -3.48 5.06 -2.73
C ARG A 30 -4.71 4.68 -3.56
N ARG A 31 -4.51 4.21 -4.80
CA ARG A 31 -5.62 3.73 -5.66
C ARG A 31 -6.26 2.44 -5.13
N LEU A 32 -5.47 1.53 -4.56
CA LEU A 32 -5.99 0.31 -3.95
C LEU A 32 -6.71 0.59 -2.63
N LEU A 33 -6.16 1.48 -1.79
CA LEU A 33 -6.80 1.94 -0.56
C LEU A 33 -8.16 2.59 -0.83
N ALA A 34 -8.24 3.45 -1.85
CA ALA A 34 -9.51 4.07 -2.24
C ALA A 34 -10.56 3.03 -2.65
N GLN A 35 -10.16 1.99 -3.40
CA GLN A 35 -11.04 0.89 -3.77
C GLN A 35 -11.46 0.06 -2.55
N PHE A 36 -10.53 -0.22 -1.63
CA PHE A 36 -10.79 -0.99 -0.42
C PHE A 36 -11.78 -0.28 0.49
N ASN A 37 -11.55 1.01 0.75
CA ASN A 37 -12.43 1.83 1.60
C ASN A 37 -13.80 2.10 0.96
N ALA A 38 -13.93 1.99 -0.36
CA ALA A 38 -15.21 2.11 -1.07
C ALA A 38 -15.93 0.76 -1.28
N THR A 39 -15.34 -0.36 -0.87
CA THR A 39 -15.93 -1.68 -1.02
C THR A 39 -17.09 -1.85 -0.03
N ASP A 40 -18.16 -2.53 -0.45
CA ASP A 40 -19.30 -2.84 0.42
C ASP A 40 -18.83 -3.59 1.68
N TYR A 41 -19.44 -3.27 2.82
CA TYR A 41 -19.04 -3.85 4.10
C TYR A 41 -19.17 -5.38 4.14
N ALA A 42 -20.19 -5.93 3.47
CA ALA A 42 -20.45 -7.36 3.40
C ALA A 42 -19.61 -8.08 2.33
N ASP A 43 -18.99 -7.37 1.39
CA ASP A 43 -18.15 -7.95 0.35
C ASP A 43 -16.75 -8.32 0.87
N THR A 44 -16.72 -9.40 1.65
CA THR A 44 -15.51 -9.93 2.26
C THR A 44 -14.51 -10.47 1.24
N GLU A 45 -14.98 -11.00 0.11
CA GLU A 45 -14.12 -11.54 -0.94
C GLU A 45 -13.33 -10.42 -1.63
N ARG A 46 -14.02 -9.33 -2.03
CA ARG A 46 -13.36 -8.18 -2.64
C ARG A 46 -12.38 -7.51 -1.68
N LYS A 47 -12.77 -7.34 -0.41
CA LYS A 47 -11.87 -6.81 0.63
C LYS A 47 -10.59 -7.66 0.75
N GLN A 48 -10.71 -8.98 0.81
CA GLN A 48 -9.56 -9.88 0.91
C GLN A 48 -8.69 -9.85 -0.36
N ALA A 49 -9.29 -9.77 -1.55
CA ALA A 49 -8.53 -9.64 -2.79
C ALA A 49 -7.69 -8.35 -2.82
N LEU A 50 -8.29 -7.21 -2.45
CA LEU A 50 -7.60 -5.92 -2.39
C LEU A 50 -6.48 -5.91 -1.34
N LEU A 51 -6.72 -6.46 -0.14
CA LEU A 51 -5.69 -6.55 0.89
C LEU A 51 -4.50 -7.42 0.46
N ARG A 52 -4.75 -8.53 -0.25
CA ARG A 52 -3.67 -9.38 -0.80
C ARG A 52 -2.86 -8.65 -1.86
N GLU A 53 -3.52 -7.87 -2.71
CA GLU A 53 -2.83 -7.07 -3.72
C GLU A 53 -2.00 -5.94 -3.11
N MET A 54 -2.51 -5.28 -2.07
CA MET A 54 -1.82 -4.20 -1.35
C MET A 54 -0.59 -4.71 -0.60
N PHE A 55 -0.75 -5.77 0.20
CA PHE A 55 0.31 -6.25 1.09
C PHE A 55 1.25 -7.27 0.43
N GLY A 56 0.88 -7.84 -0.72
CA GLY A 56 1.61 -8.90 -1.41
C GLY A 56 1.54 -10.27 -0.71
N SER A 57 1.36 -10.30 0.62
CA SER A 57 1.11 -11.52 1.38
C SER A 57 0.26 -11.22 2.63
N MET A 58 -0.51 -12.20 3.08
CA MET A 58 -1.35 -12.09 4.28
C MET A 58 -1.34 -13.41 5.05
N GLY A 59 -1.30 -13.31 6.38
CA GLY A 59 -1.46 -14.45 7.28
C GLY A 59 -2.89 -15.00 7.31
N LYS A 60 -3.10 -16.09 8.06
CA LYS A 60 -4.44 -16.64 8.30
C LYS A 60 -5.19 -15.79 9.33
N GLY A 61 -6.49 -15.60 9.12
CA GLY A 61 -7.35 -14.86 10.07
C GLY A 61 -7.14 -13.34 10.08
N VAL A 62 -6.47 -12.76 9.08
CA VAL A 62 -6.30 -11.31 8.99
C VAL A 62 -7.65 -10.66 8.62
N HIS A 63 -8.09 -9.76 9.50
CA HIS A 63 -9.24 -8.91 9.29
C HIS A 63 -8.79 -7.44 9.34
N VAL A 64 -9.14 -6.69 8.32
CA VAL A 64 -8.95 -5.25 8.24
C VAL A 64 -10.30 -4.65 7.92
N ASP A 65 -10.74 -3.69 8.71
CA ASP A 65 -12.01 -3.01 8.50
C ASP A 65 -11.84 -1.81 7.54
N ILE A 66 -12.95 -1.30 7.03
CA ILE A 66 -12.96 -0.10 6.17
C ILE A 66 -12.50 1.14 6.93
N ASP A 67 -12.13 2.18 6.18
CA ASP A 67 -11.39 3.36 6.67
C ASP A 67 -9.95 3.03 7.11
N PHE A 68 -9.31 2.12 6.37
CA PHE A 68 -7.90 1.77 6.55
C PHE A 68 -7.00 2.77 5.81
N HIS A 69 -5.89 3.14 6.43
CA HIS A 69 -4.88 4.04 5.87
C HIS A 69 -3.48 3.46 6.06
N CYS A 70 -2.67 3.50 5.00
CA CYS A 70 -1.24 3.21 5.04
C CYS A 70 -0.49 4.04 3.99
N GLU A 71 0.83 4.07 4.10
CA GLU A 71 1.73 4.57 3.04
C GLU A 71 2.19 3.44 2.13
#